data_AF-A0A662KTB0-F1
#
_entry.id   AF-A0A662KTB0-F1
#
_cell.length_a   1.000
_cell.length_b   1.000
_cell.length_c   1.000
_cell.angle_alpha   90.00
_cell.angle_beta   90.00
_cell.angle_gamma   90.00
#
_symmetry.space_group_name_H-M   'P 1'
#
loop_
_entity.id
_entity.type
_entity.pdbx_description
1 polymer ?
#
loop_
_entity_poly.entity_id
_entity_poly.type
_entity_poly.pdbx_seq_one_letter_code
_entity_poly.pdbx_strand_id
1 'polypeptide(L)'
;MGRSIDLIGFPRLVRLNPNIPWKTRGNGAIAIHVGIGRGEKRKIGKRKGKDFYSFISVESEDVNKNILFEIVDNVIKDNAVISDKKTNPGFVICREKPPEEIYLRGVRGILDLKKIKYVLDSIGAVYKGYKNKRGLIGATAAISWNPNDKTYELITYRHREKWGTDRYVDESSVKEMDRRFPGTFDNYDYKNKHNRIAPNSPCPVLYGIRGDNPDDLIMAKSIVVSEEYSGWLLFETNQGTDDHLQRKKITEINLFESVVTEGKVVNKPFAIKGGHVIFRIKDESGSIDCAAYEPTKEFREVIKQLEIGDFVEVYGGVRKEPFTINLEKIQVKELVKVIKKVENPICPNCGKHMKSLGKGQGYRCIKCGLKKDESFAKHEEMKRNIKTTFYEVPVCARRHLSKPLKRINHNHF
;
A
#
# COMPACT_ATOMS: atom_id res chain seq x y z
N MET A 1 -40.59 -24.21 -0.04
CA MET A 1 -39.92 -23.23 -0.94
C MET A 1 -38.80 -22.56 -0.15
N GLY A 2 -37.55 -22.93 -0.38
CA GLY A 2 -36.41 -22.27 0.28
C GLY A 2 -36.30 -20.83 -0.21
N ARG A 3 -36.38 -19.84 0.69
CA ARG A 3 -36.16 -18.44 0.33
C ARG A 3 -34.78 -18.30 -0.33
N SER A 4 -34.69 -17.54 -1.42
CA SER A 4 -33.42 -17.24 -2.09
C SER A 4 -32.52 -16.45 -1.14
N ILE A 5 -31.28 -16.90 -0.98
CA ILE A 5 -30.24 -16.17 -0.24
C ILE A 5 -29.71 -15.08 -1.18
N ASP A 6 -29.88 -13.83 -0.78
CA ASP A 6 -29.46 -12.66 -1.55
C ASP A 6 -28.15 -12.08 -1.01
N LEU A 7 -27.38 -11.44 -1.90
CA LEU A 7 -26.24 -10.61 -1.52
C LEU A 7 -26.73 -9.23 -1.07
N ILE A 8 -26.21 -8.74 0.05
CA ILE A 8 -26.53 -7.42 0.59
C ILE A 8 -25.28 -6.55 0.48
N GLY A 9 -25.40 -5.41 -0.23
CA GLY A 9 -24.27 -4.55 -0.54
C GLY A 9 -23.17 -5.23 -1.35
N PHE A 10 -21.99 -4.59 -1.39
CA PHE A 10 -20.84 -5.13 -2.10
C PHE A 10 -20.12 -6.19 -1.25
N PRO A 11 -19.65 -7.29 -1.88
CA PRO A 11 -18.60 -8.12 -1.29
C PRO A 11 -17.40 -7.26 -0.88
N ARG A 12 -16.77 -7.58 0.23
CA ARG A 12 -15.64 -6.84 0.77
C ARG A 12 -14.33 -7.55 0.50
N LEU A 13 -13.32 -6.84 0.00
CA LEU A 13 -11.93 -7.31 -0.10
C LEU A 13 -11.08 -6.50 0.86
N VAL A 14 -10.74 -7.11 2.00
CA VAL A 14 -10.07 -6.44 3.11
C VAL A 14 -8.62 -6.87 3.19
N ARG A 15 -7.70 -5.93 3.00
CA ARG A 15 -6.26 -6.13 3.17
C ARG A 15 -5.90 -6.01 4.65
N LEU A 16 -5.07 -6.94 5.12
CA LEU A 16 -4.56 -6.93 6.48
C LEU A 16 -3.09 -6.53 6.49
N ASN A 17 -2.45 -6.60 7.67
CA ASN A 17 -1.12 -6.08 7.88
C ASN A 17 -0.12 -6.57 6.82
N PRO A 18 0.44 -5.66 6.01
CA PRO A 18 1.21 -6.05 4.85
C PRO A 18 2.64 -6.48 5.21
N ASN A 19 3.04 -6.41 6.49
CA ASN A 19 4.38 -6.75 6.98
C ASN A 19 4.45 -8.16 7.61
N ILE A 20 3.34 -8.87 7.72
CA ILE A 20 3.28 -10.21 8.30
C ILE A 20 4.06 -11.23 7.46
N PRO A 21 4.90 -12.10 8.07
CA PRO A 21 5.67 -13.11 7.33
C PRO A 21 4.81 -14.28 6.84
N TRP A 22 3.74 -14.60 7.55
CA TRP A 22 2.82 -15.70 7.24
C TRP A 22 1.66 -15.29 6.31
N LYS A 23 1.94 -14.39 5.36
CA LYS A 23 0.93 -13.88 4.42
C LYS A 23 0.96 -14.63 3.09
N THR A 24 -0.20 -14.70 2.44
CA THR A 24 -0.27 -14.86 0.98
C THR A 24 0.04 -13.51 0.31
N ARG A 25 0.34 -13.51 -1.00
CA ARG A 25 0.60 -12.26 -1.73
C ARG A 25 -0.56 -11.29 -1.53
N GLY A 26 -0.27 -10.12 -0.96
CA GLY A 26 -1.24 -9.06 -0.68
C GLY A 26 -2.09 -9.22 0.59
N ASN A 27 -1.92 -10.28 1.40
CA ASN A 27 -2.57 -10.47 2.71
C ASN A 27 -4.06 -10.04 2.77
N GLY A 28 -4.89 -10.51 1.84
CA GLY A 28 -6.30 -10.14 1.74
C GLY A 28 -7.25 -11.22 2.28
N ALA A 29 -8.40 -10.81 2.79
CA ALA A 29 -9.53 -11.65 3.16
C ALA A 29 -10.83 -11.09 2.58
N ILE A 30 -11.85 -11.95 2.46
CA ILE A 30 -13.13 -11.59 1.85
C ILE A 30 -14.24 -11.71 2.90
N ALA A 31 -15.16 -10.76 2.92
CA ALA A 31 -16.42 -10.85 3.65
C ALA A 31 -17.59 -10.60 2.72
N ILE A 32 -18.70 -11.31 2.94
CA ILE A 32 -19.92 -11.19 2.15
C ILE A 32 -21.07 -11.09 3.13
N HIS A 33 -21.94 -10.11 2.94
CA HIS A 33 -23.19 -9.99 3.70
C HIS A 33 -24.31 -10.62 2.89
N VAL A 34 -25.07 -11.51 3.53
CA VAL A 34 -26.17 -12.25 2.92
C VAL A 34 -27.43 -12.11 3.76
N GLY A 35 -28.59 -12.13 3.10
CA GLY A 35 -29.88 -11.96 3.74
C GLY A 35 -31.02 -12.22 2.76
N ILE A 36 -32.22 -11.78 3.14
CA ILE A 36 -33.37 -11.64 2.24
C ILE A 36 -33.40 -10.18 1.83
N GLY A 37 -33.16 -9.90 0.55
CA GLY A 37 -33.03 -8.54 0.05
C GLY A 37 -34.38 -7.87 -0.21
N ARG A 38 -34.45 -6.55 -0.04
CA ARG A 38 -35.63 -5.73 -0.40
C ARG A 38 -35.23 -4.49 -1.17
N GLY A 39 -36.13 -4.06 -2.06
CA GLY A 39 -36.01 -2.82 -2.81
C GLY A 39 -35.09 -2.93 -4.02
N GLU A 40 -34.35 -1.86 -4.29
CA GLU A 40 -33.49 -1.77 -5.46
C GLU A 40 -32.31 -2.75 -5.39
N LYS A 41 -32.02 -3.36 -6.55
CA LYS A 41 -30.87 -4.23 -6.74
C LYS A 41 -29.90 -3.60 -7.73
N ARG A 42 -28.60 -3.72 -7.44
CA ARG A 42 -27.52 -3.22 -8.27
C ARG A 42 -26.76 -4.38 -8.88
N LYS A 43 -26.38 -4.27 -10.16
CA LYS A 43 -25.48 -5.24 -10.79
C LYS A 43 -24.07 -5.06 -10.26
N ILE A 44 -23.52 -6.12 -9.66
CA ILE A 44 -22.17 -6.09 -9.05
C ILE A 44 -21.20 -7.07 -9.71
N GLY A 45 -21.66 -7.91 -10.62
CA GLY A 45 -20.80 -8.86 -11.31
C GLY A 45 -21.48 -9.59 -12.45
N LYS A 46 -20.68 -10.41 -13.14
CA LYS A 46 -21.12 -11.36 -14.17
C LYS A 46 -20.21 -12.59 -14.11
N ARG A 47 -20.75 -13.79 -14.29
CA ARG A 47 -19.96 -15.03 -14.40
C ARG A 47 -20.68 -16.01 -15.33
N LYS A 48 -19.95 -16.54 -16.31
CA LYS A 48 -20.47 -17.51 -17.31
C LYS A 48 -21.82 -17.06 -17.92
N GLY A 49 -21.88 -15.80 -18.36
CA GLY A 49 -23.09 -15.23 -18.96
C GLY A 49 -24.17 -14.76 -17.97
N LYS A 50 -24.14 -15.19 -16.70
CA LYS A 50 -25.12 -14.82 -15.67
C LYS A 50 -24.71 -13.55 -14.92
N ASP A 51 -25.63 -12.60 -14.81
CA ASP A 51 -25.45 -11.39 -14.03
C ASP A 51 -25.68 -11.63 -12.53
N PHE A 52 -24.87 -10.98 -11.70
CA PHE A 52 -24.97 -11.00 -10.24
C PHE A 52 -25.43 -9.65 -9.74
N TYR A 53 -26.41 -9.67 -8.84
CA TYR A 53 -26.98 -8.48 -8.22
C TYR A 53 -26.82 -8.54 -6.71
N SER A 54 -26.73 -7.37 -6.08
CA SER A 54 -26.87 -7.20 -4.64
C SER A 54 -28.00 -6.24 -4.35
N PHE A 55 -28.72 -6.47 -3.26
CA PHE A 55 -29.70 -5.54 -2.73
C PHE A 55 -29.02 -4.48 -1.88
N ILE A 56 -29.58 -3.27 -1.89
CA ILE A 56 -29.11 -2.17 -1.04
C ILE A 56 -29.60 -2.36 0.40
N SER A 57 -30.80 -2.92 0.58
CA SER A 57 -31.41 -3.11 1.90
C SER A 57 -31.72 -4.58 2.19
N VAL A 58 -31.63 -4.93 3.46
CA VAL A 58 -31.99 -6.26 3.98
C VAL A 58 -33.37 -6.18 4.64
N GLU A 59 -34.26 -7.09 4.26
CA GLU A 59 -35.56 -7.27 4.91
C GLU A 59 -35.43 -8.15 6.14
N SER A 60 -34.65 -9.21 6.03
CA SER A 60 -34.43 -10.17 7.11
C SER A 60 -33.08 -10.86 6.95
N GLU A 61 -32.38 -11.03 8.08
CA GLU A 61 -31.14 -11.81 8.19
C GLU A 61 -31.41 -13.26 8.61
N ASP A 62 -32.67 -13.71 8.49
CA ASP A 62 -33.07 -15.07 8.82
C ASP A 62 -32.67 -16.07 7.73
N VAL A 63 -31.36 -16.22 7.57
CA VAL A 63 -30.72 -17.22 6.72
C VAL A 63 -30.24 -18.37 7.60
N ASN A 64 -30.53 -19.60 7.16
CA ASN A 64 -30.11 -20.80 7.87
C ASN A 64 -28.57 -20.96 7.81
N LYS A 65 -27.91 -20.81 8.96
CA LYS A 65 -26.44 -20.92 9.09
C LYS A 65 -25.91 -22.30 8.63
N ASN A 66 -26.67 -23.38 8.77
CA ASN A 66 -26.24 -24.72 8.35
C ASN A 66 -26.18 -24.83 6.82
N ILE A 67 -27.16 -24.25 6.11
CA ILE A 67 -27.14 -24.20 4.65
C ILE A 67 -25.93 -23.39 4.17
N LEU A 68 -25.68 -22.22 4.78
CA LEU A 68 -24.50 -21.41 4.47
C LEU A 68 -23.19 -22.17 4.73
N PHE A 69 -23.13 -22.91 5.84
CA PHE A 69 -21.96 -23.71 6.20
C PHE A 69 -21.66 -24.76 5.14
N GLU A 70 -22.66 -25.52 4.71
CA GLU A 70 -22.49 -26.56 3.68
C GLU A 70 -22.04 -25.97 2.34
N ILE A 71 -22.67 -24.87 1.90
CA ILE A 71 -22.30 -24.19 0.66
C ILE A 71 -20.83 -23.76 0.71
N VAL A 72 -20.41 -23.08 1.79
CA VAL A 72 -19.04 -22.56 1.92
C VAL A 72 -18.02 -23.69 2.08
N ASP A 73 -18.32 -24.71 2.89
CA ASP A 73 -17.44 -25.87 3.09
C ASP A 73 -17.20 -26.62 1.77
N ASN A 74 -18.23 -26.82 0.96
CA ASN A 74 -18.12 -27.47 -0.35
C ASN A 74 -17.31 -26.63 -1.33
N VAL A 75 -17.57 -25.32 -1.42
CA VAL A 75 -16.79 -24.41 -2.28
C VAL A 75 -15.31 -24.44 -1.92
N ILE A 76 -14.97 -24.46 -0.63
CA ILE A 76 -13.57 -24.52 -0.19
C ILE A 76 -12.95 -25.88 -0.51
N LYS A 77 -13.65 -26.99 -0.24
CA LYS A 77 -13.16 -28.35 -0.57
C LYS A 77 -12.86 -28.51 -2.06
N ASP A 78 -13.71 -27.97 -2.92
CA ASP A 78 -13.61 -28.13 -4.37
C ASP A 78 -12.53 -27.24 -5.01
N ASN A 79 -12.25 -26.08 -4.41
CA ASN A 79 -11.44 -25.04 -5.08
C ASN A 79 -10.14 -24.69 -4.35
N ALA A 80 -10.02 -24.97 -3.05
CA ALA A 80 -8.79 -24.65 -2.32
C ALA A 80 -7.68 -25.66 -2.66
N VAL A 81 -6.47 -25.14 -2.90
CA VAL A 81 -5.27 -25.96 -3.10
C VAL A 81 -4.77 -26.47 -1.74
N ILE A 82 -5.51 -27.42 -1.15
CA ILE A 82 -5.23 -27.97 0.19
C ILE A 82 -3.92 -28.75 0.21
N SER A 83 -3.37 -29.20 -0.91
CA SER A 83 -2.03 -29.82 -0.96
C SER A 83 -0.89 -28.85 -0.62
N ASP A 84 -1.04 -27.54 -0.85
CA ASP A 84 0.01 -26.56 -0.56
C ASP A 84 0.11 -26.31 0.96
N LYS A 85 1.28 -26.57 1.55
CA LYS A 85 1.57 -26.37 3.00
C LYS A 85 1.25 -24.94 3.49
N LYS A 86 1.34 -23.92 2.62
CA LYS A 86 1.05 -22.52 2.97
C LYS A 86 -0.44 -22.17 2.92
N THR A 87 -1.26 -22.99 2.26
CA THR A 87 -2.71 -22.79 2.15
C THR A 87 -3.42 -23.30 3.39
N ASN A 88 -3.94 -22.38 4.21
CA ASN A 88 -4.65 -22.68 5.46
C ASN A 88 -6.01 -21.95 5.53
N PRO A 89 -7.00 -22.36 4.73
CA PRO A 89 -8.29 -21.68 4.65
C PRO A 89 -9.04 -21.66 5.99
N GLY A 90 -9.96 -20.72 6.11
CA GLY A 90 -10.94 -20.69 7.18
C GLY A 90 -12.08 -19.74 6.82
N PHE A 91 -13.27 -20.06 7.30
CA PHE A 91 -14.45 -19.21 7.12
C PHE A 91 -15.20 -19.06 8.43
N VAL A 92 -15.94 -17.95 8.53
CA VAL A 92 -16.74 -17.55 9.68
C VAL A 92 -18.10 -17.10 9.16
N ILE A 93 -19.16 -17.54 9.85
CA ILE A 93 -20.55 -17.16 9.63
C ILE A 93 -21.09 -16.65 10.96
N CYS A 94 -21.43 -15.38 11.04
CA CYS A 94 -21.98 -14.77 12.24
C CYS A 94 -23.14 -13.83 11.88
N ARG A 95 -24.05 -13.62 12.84
CA ARG A 95 -25.10 -12.60 12.74
C ARG A 95 -24.58 -11.28 13.32
N GLU A 96 -24.01 -11.36 14.52
CA GLU A 96 -23.35 -10.23 15.15
C GLU A 96 -21.97 -9.99 14.53
N LYS A 97 -21.68 -8.72 14.20
CA LYS A 97 -20.40 -8.30 13.66
C LYS A 97 -19.34 -8.32 14.79
N PRO A 98 -18.17 -8.95 14.60
CA PRO A 98 -17.10 -8.89 15.61
C PRO A 98 -16.62 -7.44 15.83
N PRO A 99 -16.10 -7.10 17.03
CA PRO A 99 -15.66 -5.75 17.36
C PRO A 99 -14.64 -5.20 16.35
N GLU A 100 -14.74 -3.90 16.03
CA GLU A 100 -13.86 -3.21 15.06
C GLU A 100 -12.37 -3.31 15.41
N GLU A 101 -12.03 -3.40 16.70
CA GLU A 101 -10.65 -3.54 17.19
C GLU A 101 -9.94 -4.74 16.54
N ILE A 102 -10.66 -5.81 16.19
CA ILE A 102 -10.09 -6.98 15.52
C ILE A 102 -9.52 -6.59 14.16
N TYR A 103 -10.28 -5.83 13.36
CA TYR A 103 -9.78 -5.31 12.10
C TYR A 103 -8.58 -4.38 12.31
N LEU A 104 -8.69 -3.39 13.20
CA LEU A 104 -7.63 -2.41 13.45
C LEU A 104 -6.32 -3.10 13.84
N ARG A 105 -6.37 -4.09 14.75
CA ARG A 105 -5.21 -4.89 15.13
C ARG A 105 -4.74 -5.82 14.02
N GLY A 106 -5.64 -6.36 13.21
CA GLY A 106 -5.32 -7.21 12.07
C GLY A 106 -4.61 -6.47 10.93
N VAL A 107 -4.93 -5.19 10.71
CA VAL A 107 -4.31 -4.36 9.68
C VAL A 107 -3.03 -3.64 10.18
N ARG A 108 -2.88 -3.44 11.49
CA ARG A 108 -1.77 -2.70 12.11
C ARG A 108 -0.74 -3.56 12.85
N GLY A 109 -1.06 -4.80 13.20
CA GLY A 109 -0.21 -5.63 14.06
C GLY A 109 -0.40 -7.13 13.83
N ILE A 110 -0.12 -7.93 14.87
CA ILE A 110 -0.29 -9.39 14.87
C ILE A 110 -1.51 -9.78 15.71
N LEU A 111 -2.34 -10.66 15.16
CA LEU A 111 -3.47 -11.27 15.86
C LEU A 111 -3.12 -12.69 16.31
N ASP A 112 -3.57 -13.04 17.52
CA ASP A 112 -3.51 -14.39 18.07
C ASP A 112 -4.78 -15.16 17.72
N LEU A 113 -4.63 -16.33 17.10
CA LEU A 113 -5.72 -17.22 16.74
C LEU A 113 -6.56 -17.66 17.95
N LYS A 114 -5.97 -17.84 19.14
CA LYS A 114 -6.70 -18.22 20.36
C LYS A 114 -7.69 -17.12 20.76
N LYS A 115 -7.24 -15.86 20.71
CA LYS A 115 -8.10 -14.69 21.00
C LYS A 115 -9.23 -14.57 19.97
N ILE A 116 -8.94 -14.81 18.69
CA ILE A 116 -9.97 -14.81 17.64
C ILE A 116 -11.05 -15.87 17.91
N LYS A 117 -10.67 -17.10 18.26
CA LYS A 117 -11.64 -18.15 18.59
C LYS A 117 -12.51 -17.78 19.79
N TYR A 118 -11.91 -17.24 20.85
CA TYR A 118 -12.67 -16.77 22.01
C TYR A 118 -13.76 -15.76 21.62
N VAL A 119 -13.44 -14.78 20.76
CA VAL A 119 -14.44 -13.83 20.26
C VAL A 119 -15.50 -14.50 19.40
N LEU A 120 -15.11 -15.44 18.53
CA LEU A 120 -16.07 -16.15 17.69
C LEU A 120 -17.05 -16.99 18.52
N ASP A 121 -16.55 -17.66 19.56
CA ASP A 121 -17.36 -18.46 20.47
C ASP A 121 -18.30 -17.55 21.29
N SER A 122 -17.84 -16.37 21.74
CA SER A 122 -18.66 -15.43 22.53
C SER A 122 -19.83 -14.82 21.75
N ILE A 123 -19.70 -14.66 20.43
CA ILE A 123 -20.77 -14.12 19.56
C ILE A 123 -21.64 -15.21 18.90
N GLY A 124 -21.45 -16.48 19.28
CA GLY A 124 -22.17 -17.61 18.68
C GLY A 124 -21.95 -17.74 17.16
N ALA A 125 -20.73 -17.46 16.70
CA ALA A 125 -20.36 -17.63 15.30
C ALA A 125 -20.19 -19.12 14.96
N VAL A 126 -20.58 -19.49 13.74
CA VAL A 126 -20.29 -20.80 13.16
C VAL A 126 -19.06 -20.65 12.28
N TYR A 127 -18.02 -21.45 12.52
CA TYR A 127 -16.76 -21.32 11.77
C TYR A 127 -16.06 -22.65 11.56
N LYS A 128 -15.25 -22.73 10.51
CA LYS A 128 -14.38 -23.89 10.24
C LYS A 128 -13.03 -23.39 9.76
N GLY A 129 -11.97 -23.88 10.41
CA GLY A 129 -10.59 -23.67 9.98
C GLY A 129 -10.00 -24.98 9.48
N TYR A 130 -9.29 -24.92 8.36
CA TYR A 130 -8.57 -26.05 7.78
C TYR A 130 -7.09 -25.96 8.20
N LYS A 131 -6.44 -27.13 8.35
CA LYS A 131 -5.03 -27.24 8.79
C LYS A 131 -4.75 -26.44 10.06
N ASN A 132 -3.84 -25.46 10.00
CA ASN A 132 -3.48 -24.62 11.16
C ASN A 132 -4.52 -23.54 11.49
N LYS A 133 -5.64 -23.47 10.74
CA LYS A 133 -6.82 -22.61 11.01
C LYS A 133 -6.53 -21.10 10.97
N ARG A 134 -5.37 -20.66 10.44
CA ARG A 134 -5.00 -19.24 10.37
C ARG A 134 -5.94 -18.40 9.50
N GLY A 135 -6.62 -19.01 8.52
CA GLY A 135 -7.62 -18.31 7.70
C GLY A 135 -8.77 -17.69 8.51
N LEU A 136 -9.04 -18.20 9.72
CA LEU A 136 -10.04 -17.61 10.63
C LEU A 136 -9.68 -16.17 11.01
N ILE A 137 -8.39 -15.85 11.21
CA ILE A 137 -7.95 -14.49 11.54
C ILE A 137 -8.39 -13.52 10.44
N GLY A 138 -8.16 -13.91 9.19
CA GLY A 138 -8.51 -13.08 8.04
C GLY A 138 -10.03 -12.93 7.87
N ALA A 139 -10.75 -14.04 7.97
CA ALA A 139 -12.22 -14.04 7.89
C ALA A 139 -12.86 -13.14 8.95
N THR A 140 -12.45 -13.28 10.22
CA THR A 140 -12.98 -12.43 11.31
C THR A 140 -12.63 -10.96 11.11
N ALA A 141 -11.38 -10.65 10.71
CA ALA A 141 -10.96 -9.27 10.48
C ALA A 141 -11.69 -8.62 9.29
N ALA A 142 -11.99 -9.37 8.22
CA ALA A 142 -12.76 -8.86 7.10
C ALA A 142 -14.21 -8.55 7.47
N ILE A 143 -14.84 -9.36 8.32
CA ILE A 143 -16.20 -9.10 8.83
C ILE A 143 -16.18 -7.88 9.77
N SER A 144 -15.19 -7.79 10.65
CA SER A 144 -15.00 -6.70 11.63
C SER A 144 -14.77 -5.33 10.98
N TRP A 145 -14.25 -5.27 9.76
CA TRP A 145 -13.91 -4.03 9.07
C TRP A 145 -15.07 -3.03 9.04
N ASN A 146 -14.80 -1.82 9.54
CA ASN A 146 -15.71 -0.68 9.56
C ASN A 146 -14.96 0.52 8.95
N PRO A 147 -15.16 0.84 7.66
CA PRO A 147 -14.33 1.82 6.98
C PRO A 147 -14.61 3.27 7.40
N ASN A 148 -13.55 4.02 7.71
CA ASN A 148 -13.58 5.50 7.70
C ASN A 148 -13.35 6.05 6.27
N ASP A 149 -12.47 5.40 5.50
CA ASP A 149 -12.24 5.62 4.07
C ASP A 149 -12.40 4.26 3.36
N LYS A 150 -12.83 4.29 2.11
CA LYS A 150 -13.04 3.09 1.30
C LYS A 150 -12.87 3.37 -0.18
N THR A 151 -12.53 2.31 -0.89
CA THR A 151 -12.39 2.29 -2.34
C THR A 151 -13.07 1.07 -2.91
N TYR A 152 -13.14 1.00 -4.23
CA TYR A 152 -13.69 -0.15 -4.92
C TYR A 152 -12.63 -0.76 -5.84
N GLU A 153 -12.67 -2.08 -6.00
CA GLU A 153 -11.86 -2.79 -6.98
C GLU A 153 -12.79 -3.70 -7.81
N LEU A 154 -12.83 -3.48 -9.12
CA LEU A 154 -13.48 -4.37 -10.05
C LEU A 154 -12.43 -5.37 -10.54
N ILE A 155 -12.68 -6.65 -10.31
CA ILE A 155 -11.76 -7.73 -10.66
C ILE A 155 -12.37 -8.58 -11.77
N THR A 156 -11.64 -8.78 -12.87
CA THR A 156 -11.99 -9.71 -13.94
C THR A 156 -11.27 -11.05 -13.76
N TYR A 157 -11.91 -12.15 -14.15
CA TYR A 157 -11.44 -13.52 -13.90
C TYR A 157 -11.32 -14.32 -15.20
N ARG A 158 -10.13 -14.89 -15.43
CA ARG A 158 -9.81 -15.73 -16.60
C ARG A 158 -10.61 -17.02 -16.60
N HIS A 159 -10.81 -17.56 -17.79
CA HIS A 159 -11.24 -18.94 -17.97
C HIS A 159 -10.20 -19.91 -17.36
N ARG A 160 -10.65 -21.06 -16.86
CA ARG A 160 -9.82 -21.98 -16.07
C ARG A 160 -8.67 -22.56 -16.90
N GLU A 161 -8.91 -22.75 -18.19
CA GLU A 161 -7.94 -23.30 -19.15
C GLU A 161 -6.77 -22.34 -19.40
N LYS A 162 -6.91 -21.06 -19.03
CA LYS A 162 -5.87 -20.03 -19.16
C LYS A 162 -5.11 -19.77 -17.86
N TRP A 163 -5.39 -20.47 -16.77
CA TRP A 163 -4.64 -20.24 -15.53
C TRP A 163 -3.18 -20.68 -15.69
N GLY A 164 -2.25 -19.86 -15.21
CA GLY A 164 -0.81 -20.11 -15.34
C GLY A 164 -0.18 -19.66 -16.67
N THR A 165 -0.96 -19.35 -17.70
CA THR A 165 -0.42 -18.81 -18.97
C THR A 165 -0.23 -17.29 -18.89
N ASP A 166 0.47 -16.71 -19.88
CA ASP A 166 0.60 -15.26 -20.01
C ASP A 166 -0.75 -14.59 -20.27
N ARG A 167 -0.93 -13.39 -19.70
CA ARG A 167 -2.15 -12.59 -19.85
C ARG A 167 -2.01 -11.66 -21.03
N TYR A 168 -3.11 -11.48 -21.75
CA TYR A 168 -3.23 -10.40 -22.72
C TYR A 168 -4.15 -9.31 -22.20
N VAL A 169 -3.59 -8.12 -21.97
CA VAL A 169 -4.29 -6.88 -21.64
C VAL A 169 -3.60 -5.77 -22.41
N ASP A 170 -4.33 -5.15 -23.35
CA ASP A 170 -3.76 -4.16 -24.26
C ASP A 170 -3.37 -2.88 -23.49
N GLU A 171 -2.10 -2.51 -23.62
CA GLU A 171 -1.53 -1.39 -22.87
C GLU A 171 -2.12 -0.04 -23.28
N SER A 172 -2.48 0.13 -24.56
CA SER A 172 -3.01 1.39 -25.09
C SER A 172 -4.40 1.68 -24.52
N SER A 173 -5.25 0.66 -24.44
CA SER A 173 -6.58 0.73 -23.86
C SER A 173 -6.56 1.03 -22.36
N VAL A 174 -5.54 0.54 -21.63
CA VAL A 174 -5.37 0.84 -20.20
C VAL A 174 -5.00 2.31 -20.00
N LYS A 175 -4.12 2.87 -20.84
CA LYS A 175 -3.78 4.31 -20.80
C LYS A 175 -4.98 5.18 -21.16
N GLU A 176 -5.79 4.76 -22.13
CA GLU A 176 -7.03 5.46 -22.49
C GLU A 176 -8.01 5.47 -21.30
N MET A 177 -8.26 4.30 -20.72
CA MET A 177 -9.10 4.14 -19.54
C MET A 177 -8.64 5.01 -18.38
N ASP A 178 -7.34 4.96 -18.05
CA ASP A 178 -6.75 5.71 -16.94
C ASP A 178 -6.91 7.24 -17.10
N ARG A 179 -6.80 7.76 -18.33
CA ARG A 179 -7.04 9.18 -18.63
C ARG A 179 -8.51 9.57 -18.55
N ARG A 180 -9.40 8.68 -19.00
CA ARG A 180 -10.84 8.96 -19.09
C ARG A 180 -11.56 8.90 -17.74
N PHE A 181 -11.04 8.10 -16.81
CA PHE A 181 -11.63 7.94 -15.48
C PHE A 181 -10.68 8.44 -14.38
N PRO A 182 -10.64 9.76 -14.11
CA PRO A 182 -9.74 10.34 -13.10
C PRO A 182 -10.02 9.82 -11.68
N GLY A 183 -11.22 9.30 -11.40
CA GLY A 183 -11.56 8.63 -10.14
C GLY A 183 -10.92 7.24 -9.97
N THR A 184 -10.29 6.67 -11.00
CA THR A 184 -9.54 5.41 -10.92
C THR A 184 -8.07 5.66 -10.58
N PHE A 185 -7.40 4.73 -9.90
CA PHE A 185 -6.00 4.93 -9.48
C PHE A 185 -5.16 3.66 -9.56
N ASP A 186 -3.84 3.84 -9.58
CA ASP A 186 -2.84 2.78 -9.67
C ASP A 186 -2.97 1.88 -10.92
N ASN A 187 -3.49 2.41 -12.03
CA ASN A 187 -3.73 1.59 -13.22
C ASN A 187 -2.46 1.41 -14.09
N TYR A 188 -1.78 2.51 -14.38
CA TYR A 188 -0.62 2.51 -15.28
C TYR A 188 0.50 3.41 -14.77
N ASP A 189 1.74 2.92 -14.89
CA ASP A 189 2.95 3.67 -14.57
C ASP A 189 3.56 4.24 -15.86
N TYR A 190 3.32 5.52 -16.14
CA TYR A 190 3.78 6.18 -17.36
C TYR A 190 5.30 6.29 -17.46
N LYS A 191 5.97 6.50 -16.32
CA LYS A 191 7.42 6.68 -16.29
C LYS A 191 8.16 5.36 -16.45
N ASN A 192 7.66 4.31 -15.82
CA ASN A 192 8.26 2.98 -15.87
C ASN A 192 7.65 2.07 -16.94
N LYS A 193 6.70 2.58 -17.74
CA LYS A 193 5.94 1.86 -18.78
C LYS A 193 5.38 0.52 -18.27
N HIS A 194 4.70 0.57 -17.11
CA HIS A 194 4.25 -0.64 -16.43
C HIS A 194 2.74 -0.66 -16.27
N ASN A 195 2.10 -1.68 -16.86
CA ASN A 195 0.70 -1.98 -16.65
C ASN A 195 0.50 -2.62 -15.26
N ARG A 196 -0.21 -1.93 -14.36
CA ARG A 196 -0.38 -2.33 -12.96
C ARG A 196 -1.70 -3.03 -12.68
N ILE A 197 -2.68 -2.94 -13.60
CA ILE A 197 -3.97 -3.60 -13.41
C ILE A 197 -3.87 -5.13 -13.54
N ALA A 198 -2.89 -5.65 -14.27
CA ALA A 198 -2.68 -7.08 -14.46
C ALA A 198 -1.67 -7.67 -13.45
N PRO A 199 -1.99 -8.79 -12.77
CA PRO A 199 -1.06 -9.41 -11.83
C PRO A 199 -0.05 -10.33 -12.52
N ASN A 200 1.21 -10.29 -12.05
CA ASN A 200 2.28 -11.21 -12.48
C ASN A 200 2.27 -12.52 -11.68
N SER A 201 1.14 -13.23 -11.62
CA SER A 201 1.05 -14.53 -10.90
C SER A 201 0.20 -15.52 -11.68
N PRO A 202 0.32 -16.84 -11.46
CA PRO A 202 -0.49 -17.84 -12.16
C PRO A 202 -1.97 -17.86 -11.71
N CYS A 203 -2.42 -16.83 -10.99
CA CYS A 203 -3.74 -16.75 -10.38
C CYS A 203 -4.89 -16.58 -11.40
N PRO A 204 -6.15 -16.77 -10.99
CA PRO A 204 -7.31 -16.65 -11.88
C PRO A 204 -7.66 -15.20 -12.30
N VAL A 205 -7.09 -14.18 -11.65
CA VAL A 205 -7.39 -12.78 -11.96
C VAL A 205 -6.78 -12.41 -13.31
N LEU A 206 -7.57 -11.80 -14.20
CA LEU A 206 -7.09 -11.22 -15.46
C LEU A 206 -6.54 -9.81 -15.20
N TYR A 207 -7.38 -8.89 -14.75
CA TYR A 207 -6.98 -7.58 -14.27
C TYR A 207 -7.91 -7.06 -13.16
N GLY A 208 -7.46 -6.04 -12.43
CA GLY A 208 -8.26 -5.31 -11.45
C GLY A 208 -8.15 -3.80 -11.64
N ILE A 209 -9.28 -3.09 -11.67
CA ILE A 209 -9.34 -1.63 -11.76
C ILE A 209 -9.79 -1.08 -10.41
N ARG A 210 -9.06 -0.12 -9.85
CA ARG A 210 -9.36 0.51 -8.55
C ARG A 210 -9.90 1.91 -8.74
N GLY A 211 -10.81 2.34 -7.89
CA GLY A 211 -11.33 3.70 -7.92
C GLY A 211 -12.26 4.06 -6.77
N ASP A 212 -12.69 5.31 -6.78
CA ASP A 212 -13.61 5.89 -5.79
C ASP A 212 -15.07 5.58 -6.06
N ASN A 213 -15.45 5.47 -7.34
CA ASN A 213 -16.83 5.28 -7.76
C ASN A 213 -17.03 3.91 -8.43
N PRO A 214 -17.92 3.04 -7.92
CA PRO A 214 -18.18 1.73 -8.51
C PRO A 214 -18.78 1.78 -9.93
N ASP A 215 -19.55 2.80 -10.29
CA ASP A 215 -20.11 2.94 -11.65
C ASP A 215 -19.01 3.26 -12.67
N ASP A 216 -18.06 4.11 -12.29
CA ASP A 216 -16.89 4.41 -13.11
C ASP A 216 -16.07 3.16 -13.41
N LEU A 217 -15.98 2.22 -12.46
CA LEU A 217 -15.25 0.96 -12.68
C LEU A 217 -15.92 0.06 -13.72
N ILE A 218 -17.25 0.02 -13.73
CA ILE A 218 -18.01 -0.76 -14.73
C ILE A 218 -17.79 -0.17 -16.13
N MET A 219 -17.81 1.16 -16.25
CA MET A 219 -17.53 1.86 -17.50
C MET A 219 -16.07 1.72 -17.93
N ALA A 220 -15.11 1.86 -17.00
CA ALA A 220 -13.68 1.67 -17.24
C ALA A 220 -13.35 0.27 -17.77
N LYS A 221 -13.95 -0.77 -17.19
CA LYS A 221 -13.86 -2.16 -17.64
C LYS A 221 -14.41 -2.37 -19.07
N SER A 222 -15.20 -1.45 -19.60
CA SER A 222 -15.71 -1.55 -20.99
C SER A 222 -14.70 -1.05 -22.03
N ILE A 223 -13.74 -0.21 -21.61
CA ILE A 223 -12.68 0.36 -22.47
C ILE A 223 -11.48 -0.57 -22.55
N VAL A 224 -11.13 -1.26 -21.46
CA VAL A 224 -9.96 -2.14 -21.42
C VAL A 224 -10.13 -3.32 -22.38
N VAL A 225 -9.27 -3.36 -23.39
CA VAL A 225 -9.16 -4.47 -24.35
C VAL A 225 -8.27 -5.54 -23.74
N SER A 226 -8.77 -6.77 -23.69
CA SER A 226 -8.05 -7.92 -23.14
C SER A 226 -8.46 -9.20 -23.85
N GLU A 227 -7.86 -10.31 -23.46
CA GLU A 227 -8.46 -11.61 -23.78
C GLU A 227 -9.83 -11.79 -23.10
N GLU A 228 -10.61 -12.74 -23.60
CA GLU A 228 -11.89 -13.08 -22.99
C GLU A 228 -11.74 -13.57 -21.54
N TYR A 229 -12.67 -13.12 -20.69
CA TYR A 229 -12.74 -13.47 -19.29
C TYR A 229 -14.07 -14.14 -18.95
N SER A 230 -14.03 -15.07 -18.01
CA SER A 230 -15.17 -15.87 -17.57
C SER A 230 -16.18 -15.07 -16.73
N GLY A 231 -15.75 -13.94 -16.16
CA GLY A 231 -16.57 -13.10 -15.31
C GLY A 231 -15.83 -11.94 -14.68
N TRP A 232 -16.57 -11.13 -13.93
CA TRP A 232 -16.05 -10.02 -13.13
C TRP A 232 -16.92 -9.82 -11.88
N LEU A 233 -16.32 -9.23 -10.85
CA LEU A 233 -17.01 -8.88 -9.60
C LEU A 233 -16.43 -7.59 -9.02
N LEU A 234 -17.30 -6.74 -8.50
CA LEU A 234 -16.94 -5.49 -7.83
C LEU A 234 -16.87 -5.71 -6.31
N PHE A 235 -15.80 -5.20 -5.70
CA PHE A 235 -15.56 -5.27 -4.26
C PHE A 235 -15.48 -3.88 -3.65
N GLU A 236 -16.01 -3.73 -2.44
CA GLU A 236 -15.66 -2.65 -1.52
C GLU A 236 -14.37 -3.03 -0.78
N THR A 237 -13.41 -2.10 -0.68
CA THR A 237 -12.05 -2.43 -0.23
C THR A 237 -11.44 -1.31 0.63
N ASN A 238 -10.49 -1.69 1.47
CA ASN A 238 -9.65 -0.75 2.22
C ASN A 238 -8.37 -0.38 1.45
N GLN A 239 -8.27 -0.67 0.15
CA GLN A 239 -7.06 -0.37 -0.61
C GLN A 239 -6.94 1.13 -0.85
N GLY A 240 -5.72 1.65 -0.80
CA GLY A 240 -5.47 3.09 -0.99
C GLY A 240 -6.05 3.98 0.12
N THR A 241 -6.09 3.51 1.37
CA THR A 241 -6.69 4.23 2.53
C THR A 241 -5.69 4.59 3.63
N ASP A 242 -4.50 3.99 3.64
CA ASP A 242 -3.53 4.03 4.76
C ASP A 242 -4.00 3.40 6.08
N ASP A 243 -5.01 2.54 6.09
CA ASP A 243 -5.52 1.92 7.33
C ASP A 243 -4.45 1.21 8.20
N HIS A 244 -3.36 0.74 7.57
CA HIS A 244 -2.22 0.10 8.25
C HIS A 244 -1.27 1.06 8.97
N LEU A 245 -1.32 2.36 8.67
CA LEU A 245 -0.38 3.33 9.21
C LEU A 245 -0.77 3.77 10.63
N GLN A 246 0.23 3.92 11.49
CA GLN A 246 0.07 4.36 12.87
C GLN A 246 1.09 5.45 13.19
N ARG A 247 0.63 6.59 13.70
CA ARG A 247 1.55 7.63 14.17
C ARG A 247 2.25 7.15 15.44
N LYS A 248 3.58 7.19 15.47
CA LYS A 248 4.40 6.71 16.59
C LYS A 248 5.65 7.55 16.78
N LYS A 249 6.14 7.63 18.01
CA LYS A 249 7.51 8.08 18.29
C LYS A 249 8.49 6.99 17.89
N ILE A 250 9.73 7.37 17.56
CA ILE A 250 10.72 6.42 17.03
C ILE A 250 10.97 5.23 17.97
N THR A 251 11.01 5.45 19.28
CA THR A 251 11.24 4.39 20.28
C THR A 251 10.06 3.42 20.48
N GLU A 252 8.85 3.80 20.04
CA GLU A 252 7.63 2.99 20.16
C GLU A 252 7.38 2.09 18.94
N ILE A 253 8.22 2.23 17.92
CA ILE A 253 8.12 1.48 16.67
C ILE A 253 8.50 0.02 16.94
N ASN A 254 7.58 -0.90 16.61
CA ASN A 254 7.81 -2.32 16.75
C ASN A 254 7.85 -3.03 15.38
N LEU A 255 8.35 -4.27 15.42
CA LEU A 255 8.37 -5.14 14.26
C LEU A 255 6.96 -5.39 13.74
N PHE A 256 6.88 -5.57 12.42
CA PHE A 256 5.64 -5.89 11.69
C PHE A 256 4.60 -4.78 11.70
N GLU A 257 4.93 -3.57 12.16
CA GLU A 257 4.02 -2.43 12.08
C GLU A 257 4.26 -1.62 10.81
N SER A 258 3.27 -0.81 10.41
CA SER A 258 3.52 0.32 9.54
C SER A 258 3.26 1.61 10.29
N VAL A 259 4.14 2.58 10.08
CA VAL A 259 4.23 3.77 10.93
C VAL A 259 4.24 5.05 10.12
N VAL A 260 3.78 6.11 10.77
CA VAL A 260 4.03 7.51 10.42
C VAL A 260 4.89 8.09 11.53
N THR A 261 6.08 8.56 11.20
CA THR A 261 6.98 9.17 12.19
C THR A 261 7.67 10.38 11.61
N GLU A 262 7.95 11.34 12.46
CA GLU A 262 8.62 12.59 12.10
C GLU A 262 10.05 12.58 12.64
N GLY A 263 10.93 13.31 11.99
CA GLY A 263 12.29 13.47 12.49
C GLY A 263 13.17 14.31 11.58
N LYS A 264 14.29 14.75 12.13
CA LYS A 264 15.35 15.43 11.38
C LYS A 264 16.29 14.40 10.78
N VAL A 265 16.68 14.60 9.53
CA VAL A 265 17.70 13.78 8.86
C VAL A 265 19.05 13.97 9.58
N VAL A 266 19.67 12.89 10.06
CA VAL A 266 20.93 12.97 10.83
C VAL A 266 22.15 12.49 10.07
N ASN A 267 21.97 11.80 8.94
CA ASN A 267 23.04 11.45 8.03
C ASN A 267 22.62 11.72 6.59
N LYS A 268 23.61 11.97 5.74
CA LYS A 268 23.36 12.11 4.31
C LYS A 268 22.87 10.77 3.75
N PRO A 269 21.83 10.76 2.90
CA PRO A 269 21.40 9.55 2.20
C PRO A 269 22.56 8.91 1.43
N PHE A 270 22.71 7.60 1.55
CA PHE A 270 23.76 6.84 0.86
C PHE A 270 23.18 5.62 0.15
N ALA A 271 23.77 5.28 -1.00
CA ALA A 271 23.37 4.13 -1.79
C ALA A 271 24.12 2.88 -1.32
N ILE A 272 23.42 1.73 -1.26
CA ILE A 272 24.01 0.42 -0.99
C ILE A 272 23.93 -0.49 -2.22
N LYS A 273 24.68 -1.61 -2.19
CA LYS A 273 24.65 -2.63 -3.25
C LYS A 273 23.21 -3.08 -3.51
N GLY A 274 22.85 -3.19 -4.79
CA GLY A 274 21.47 -3.43 -5.22
C GLY A 274 20.66 -2.15 -5.47
N GLY A 275 21.24 -0.95 -5.29
CA GLY A 275 20.62 0.32 -5.67
C GLY A 275 19.59 0.81 -4.66
N HIS A 276 19.65 0.39 -3.39
CA HIS A 276 18.80 0.94 -2.34
C HIS A 276 19.42 2.22 -1.78
N VAL A 277 18.60 3.15 -1.32
CA VAL A 277 19.04 4.39 -0.67
C VAL A 277 18.59 4.37 0.78
N ILE A 278 19.53 4.58 1.70
CA ILE A 278 19.30 4.57 3.15
C ILE A 278 19.66 5.94 3.71
N PHE A 279 18.85 6.43 4.64
CA PHE A 279 19.15 7.55 5.51
C PHE A 279 18.55 7.29 6.89
N ARG A 280 18.85 8.13 7.86
CA ARG A 280 18.43 8.02 9.25
C ARG A 280 17.77 9.31 9.67
N ILE A 281 16.66 9.18 10.39
CA ILE A 281 15.98 10.30 11.05
C ILE A 281 16.09 10.16 12.56
N LYS A 282 16.00 11.30 13.25
CA LYS A 282 15.98 11.38 14.71
C LYS A 282 14.86 12.31 15.17
N ASP A 283 14.14 11.88 16.20
CA ASP A 283 13.21 12.69 16.99
C ASP A 283 13.76 12.85 18.42
N GLU A 284 12.94 13.40 19.32
CA GLU A 284 13.31 13.55 20.74
C GLU A 284 13.51 12.21 21.46
N SER A 285 12.89 11.14 20.96
CA SER A 285 12.89 9.82 21.59
C SER A 285 14.05 8.93 21.15
N GLY A 286 14.45 8.99 19.87
CA GLY A 286 15.45 8.09 19.31
C GLY A 286 15.75 8.33 17.84
N SER A 287 16.42 7.38 17.20
CA SER A 287 16.75 7.44 15.77
C SER A 287 16.48 6.11 15.07
N ILE A 288 16.04 6.17 13.81
CA ILE A 288 15.73 4.99 13.01
C ILE A 288 16.15 5.16 11.55
N ASP A 289 16.57 4.06 10.94
CA ASP A 289 16.88 4.01 9.52
C ASP A 289 15.60 3.97 8.67
N CYS A 290 15.66 4.68 7.55
CA CYS A 290 14.64 4.75 6.51
C CYS A 290 15.26 4.30 5.19
N ALA A 291 14.55 3.46 4.43
CA ALA A 291 15.03 2.92 3.17
C ALA A 291 14.03 3.11 2.02
N ALA A 292 14.56 3.63 0.91
CA ALA A 292 13.95 3.55 -0.41
C ALA A 292 14.64 2.43 -1.22
N TYR A 293 13.97 1.30 -1.37
CA TYR A 293 14.52 0.13 -2.06
C TYR A 293 14.54 0.29 -3.57
N GLU A 294 15.27 -0.59 -4.26
CA GLU A 294 15.42 -0.55 -5.72
C GLU A 294 14.08 -0.51 -6.46
N PRO A 295 13.06 -1.27 -6.04
CA PRO A 295 11.77 -1.27 -6.72
C PRO A 295 11.06 0.09 -6.68
N THR A 296 11.45 1.03 -5.82
CA THR A 296 10.84 2.37 -5.76
C THR A 296 11.36 3.31 -6.86
N LYS A 297 12.26 2.85 -7.73
CA LYS A 297 12.70 3.54 -8.95
C LYS A 297 13.09 5.00 -8.71
N GLU A 298 12.43 5.96 -9.35
CA GLU A 298 12.73 7.39 -9.29
C GLU A 298 12.51 8.02 -7.92
N PHE A 299 11.75 7.38 -7.03
CA PHE A 299 11.56 7.85 -5.66
C PHE A 299 12.90 7.97 -4.92
N ARG A 300 13.86 7.11 -5.26
CA ARG A 300 15.23 7.16 -4.72
C ARG A 300 15.96 8.45 -5.06
N GLU A 301 15.69 9.05 -6.22
CA GLU A 301 16.32 10.32 -6.63
C GLU A 301 15.79 11.51 -5.81
N VAL A 302 14.56 11.42 -5.29
CA VAL A 302 14.06 12.37 -4.28
C VAL A 302 14.81 12.18 -2.97
N ILE A 303 14.91 10.94 -2.49
CA ILE A 303 15.56 10.63 -1.22
C ILE A 303 17.04 11.06 -1.22
N LYS A 304 17.77 10.88 -2.33
CA LYS A 304 19.17 11.30 -2.46
C LYS A 304 19.41 12.81 -2.29
N GLN A 305 18.37 13.64 -2.42
CA GLN A 305 18.47 15.10 -2.31
C GLN A 305 18.29 15.62 -0.88
N LEU A 306 17.92 14.74 0.07
CA LEU A 306 17.84 15.09 1.48
C LEU A 306 19.24 15.39 2.03
N GLU A 307 19.30 16.33 2.97
CA GLU A 307 20.53 16.74 3.64
C GLU A 307 20.32 16.77 5.15
N ILE A 308 21.42 16.75 5.90
CA ILE A 308 21.39 16.72 7.36
C ILE A 308 20.65 17.96 7.88
N GLY A 309 19.66 17.75 8.74
CA GLY A 309 18.83 18.78 9.34
C GLY A 309 17.47 18.99 8.68
N ASP A 310 17.23 18.46 7.47
CA ASP A 310 15.90 18.49 6.86
C ASP A 310 14.88 17.81 7.77
N PHE A 311 13.70 18.42 7.93
CA PHE A 311 12.62 17.88 8.75
C PHE A 311 11.60 17.17 7.86
N VAL A 312 11.38 15.88 8.12
CA VAL A 312 10.57 15.01 7.28
C VAL A 312 9.59 14.18 8.11
N GLU A 313 8.46 13.83 7.50
CA GLU A 313 7.52 12.83 7.98
C GLU A 313 7.57 11.62 7.04
N VAL A 314 7.93 10.45 7.56
CA VAL A 314 8.08 9.23 6.78
C VAL A 314 6.92 8.27 7.06
N TYR A 315 6.51 7.56 6.01
CA TYR A 315 5.40 6.61 6.06
C TYR A 315 5.90 5.29 5.49
N GLY A 316 5.74 4.19 6.23
CA GLY A 316 6.26 2.92 5.76
C GLY A 316 6.11 1.73 6.69
N GLY A 317 6.36 0.54 6.16
CA GLY A 317 6.38 -0.70 6.92
C GLY A 317 7.73 -0.98 7.58
N VAL A 318 7.72 -1.48 8.81
CA VAL A 318 8.93 -1.78 9.58
C VAL A 318 9.41 -3.18 9.24
N ARG A 319 10.65 -3.26 8.74
CA ARG A 319 11.36 -4.52 8.49
C ARG A 319 12.17 -4.92 9.73
N LYS A 320 12.37 -6.24 9.91
CA LYS A 320 13.17 -6.79 11.00
C LYS A 320 14.68 -6.62 10.82
N GLU A 321 15.20 -7.00 9.66
CA GLU A 321 16.65 -7.09 9.41
C GLU A 321 17.01 -6.46 8.05
N PRO A 322 17.71 -5.31 8.03
CA PRO A 322 17.94 -4.42 9.18
C PRO A 322 16.62 -3.82 9.71
N PHE A 323 16.63 -3.37 10.97
CA PHE A 323 15.49 -2.68 11.57
C PHE A 323 15.34 -1.31 10.94
N THR A 324 14.35 -1.16 10.05
CA THR A 324 14.29 -0.03 9.11
C THR A 324 12.86 0.21 8.64
N ILE A 325 12.51 1.47 8.41
CA ILE A 325 11.25 1.87 7.79
C ILE A 325 11.38 1.77 6.28
N ASN A 326 10.60 0.88 5.67
CA ASN A 326 10.50 0.74 4.21
C ASN A 326 9.53 1.80 3.69
N LEU A 327 10.06 2.82 3.04
CA LEU A 327 9.28 3.99 2.64
C LEU A 327 8.22 3.66 1.57
N GLU A 328 6.99 4.11 1.85
CA GLU A 328 5.85 4.13 0.92
C GLU A 328 5.60 5.56 0.40
N LYS A 329 5.85 6.55 1.25
CA LYS A 329 5.81 7.99 0.94
C LYS A 329 6.59 8.77 2.00
N ILE A 330 6.87 10.02 1.69
CA ILE A 330 7.56 10.97 2.56
C ILE A 330 6.98 12.36 2.35
N GLN A 331 6.77 13.11 3.44
CA GLN A 331 6.52 14.53 3.37
C GLN A 331 7.77 15.27 3.82
N VAL A 332 8.27 16.16 2.96
CA VAL A 332 9.31 17.11 3.33
C VAL A 332 8.63 18.32 3.94
N LYS A 333 8.82 18.55 5.24
CA LYS A 333 8.19 19.66 5.98
C LYS A 333 9.06 20.90 5.96
N GLU A 334 10.36 20.74 6.22
CA GLU A 334 11.31 21.85 6.22
C GLU A 334 12.62 21.44 5.55
N LEU A 335 13.20 22.37 4.77
CA LEU A 335 14.47 22.19 4.09
C LEU A 335 15.52 23.13 4.70
N VAL A 336 16.68 22.58 5.06
CA VAL A 336 17.81 23.40 5.51
C VAL A 336 18.49 24.10 4.33
N LYS A 337 19.05 25.28 4.58
CA LYS A 337 19.93 25.95 3.63
C LYS A 337 21.29 25.27 3.64
N VAL A 338 21.74 24.83 2.47
CA VAL A 338 23.01 24.12 2.32
C VAL A 338 24.00 25.09 1.69
N ILE A 339 24.93 25.58 2.49
CA ILE A 339 25.99 26.48 2.04
C ILE A 339 27.20 25.63 1.66
N LYS A 340 27.62 25.67 0.40
CA LYS A 340 28.83 24.99 -0.08
C LYS A 340 29.89 26.00 -0.45
N LYS A 341 31.12 25.68 -0.05
CA LYS A 341 32.29 26.36 -0.58
C LYS A 341 32.43 26.01 -2.06
N VAL A 342 32.39 27.03 -2.92
CA VAL A 342 32.55 26.90 -4.37
C VAL A 342 33.98 27.22 -4.82
N GLU A 343 34.67 28.10 -4.11
CA GLU A 343 35.96 28.60 -4.55
C GLU A 343 36.90 28.95 -3.39
N ASN A 344 38.20 28.76 -3.61
CA ASN A 344 39.21 29.30 -2.71
C ASN A 344 39.29 30.82 -2.86
N PRO A 345 39.63 31.56 -1.80
CA PRO A 345 39.77 33.01 -1.88
C PRO A 345 40.75 33.44 -2.97
N ILE A 346 40.46 34.58 -3.57
CA ILE A 346 41.38 35.28 -4.45
C ILE A 346 42.29 36.15 -3.58
N CYS A 347 43.60 36.11 -3.84
CA CYS A 347 44.56 36.93 -3.13
C CYS A 347 44.35 38.42 -3.48
N PRO A 348 44.07 39.30 -2.51
CA PRO A 348 43.82 40.71 -2.79
C PRO A 348 45.06 41.45 -3.34
N ASN A 349 46.27 40.93 -3.11
CA ASN A 349 47.51 41.59 -3.53
C ASN A 349 47.94 41.22 -4.98
N CYS A 350 47.61 40.01 -5.46
CA CYS A 350 48.07 39.57 -6.78
C CYS A 350 47.01 38.92 -7.66
N GLY A 351 45.74 38.89 -7.22
CA GLY A 351 44.62 38.36 -7.99
C GLY A 351 44.62 36.85 -8.25
N LYS A 352 45.55 36.07 -7.67
CA LYS A 352 45.60 34.61 -7.86
C LYS A 352 44.79 33.88 -6.80
N HIS A 353 44.15 32.77 -7.17
CA HIS A 353 43.52 31.87 -6.20
C HIS A 353 44.54 31.33 -5.19
N MET A 354 44.17 31.39 -3.92
CA MET A 354 44.98 30.87 -2.82
C MET A 354 44.85 29.34 -2.76
N LYS A 355 45.91 28.64 -2.35
CA LYS A 355 45.88 27.19 -2.10
C LYS A 355 45.42 26.90 -0.68
N SER A 356 44.62 25.86 -0.49
CA SER A 356 44.26 25.37 0.85
C SER A 356 45.51 24.81 1.55
N LEU A 357 45.64 25.12 2.83
CA LEU A 357 46.72 24.60 3.68
C LEU A 357 46.37 23.25 4.34
N GLY A 358 45.10 22.84 4.27
CA GLY A 358 44.57 21.68 4.99
C GLY A 358 43.22 21.99 5.61
N LYS A 359 42.52 20.95 6.10
CA LYS A 359 41.19 21.10 6.74
C LYS A 359 41.32 21.97 8.01
N GLY A 360 40.61 23.10 8.06
CA GLY A 360 40.62 24.03 9.21
C GLY A 360 41.84 24.95 9.28
N GLN A 361 42.76 24.91 8.30
CA GLN A 361 44.02 25.67 8.34
C GLN A 361 44.03 26.90 7.43
N GLY A 362 42.92 27.18 6.74
CA GLY A 362 42.78 28.32 5.83
C GLY A 362 43.54 28.16 4.51
N TYR A 363 43.99 29.28 3.95
CA TYR A 363 44.55 29.40 2.61
C TYR A 363 45.83 30.21 2.61
N ARG A 364 46.73 29.90 1.66
CA ARG A 364 47.96 30.67 1.41
C ARG A 364 48.08 31.04 -0.06
N CYS A 365 48.42 32.29 -0.34
CA CYS A 365 48.81 32.72 -1.67
C CYS A 365 50.22 32.22 -1.99
N ILE A 366 50.37 31.53 -3.13
CA ILE A 366 51.67 31.01 -3.58
C ILE A 366 52.64 32.15 -3.93
N LYS A 367 52.14 33.25 -4.51
CA LYS A 367 52.98 34.37 -4.99
C LYS A 367 53.35 35.35 -3.87
N CYS A 368 52.37 35.73 -3.05
CA CYS A 368 52.57 36.78 -2.03
C CYS A 368 52.82 36.24 -0.62
N GLY A 369 52.64 34.93 -0.39
CA GLY A 369 52.76 34.33 0.94
C GLY A 369 51.62 34.66 1.91
N LEU A 370 50.75 35.64 1.60
CA LEU A 370 49.60 36.04 2.41
C LEU A 370 48.74 34.84 2.80
N LYS A 371 48.31 34.79 4.07
CA LYS A 371 47.39 33.78 4.58
C LYS A 371 46.00 34.36 4.82
N LYS A 372 44.96 33.57 4.60
CA LYS A 372 43.56 33.92 4.88
C LYS A 372 42.90 32.73 5.56
N ASP A 373 41.98 32.99 6.48
CA ASP A 373 41.18 31.95 7.13
C ASP A 373 40.09 31.39 6.19
N GLU A 374 39.32 30.43 6.68
CA GLU A 374 38.28 29.75 5.90
C GLU A 374 37.11 30.65 5.48
N SER A 375 36.83 31.74 6.22
CA SER A 375 35.70 32.65 5.94
C SER A 375 35.86 33.42 4.64
N PHE A 376 37.10 33.60 4.17
CA PHE A 376 37.39 34.27 2.89
C PHE A 376 37.09 33.38 1.67
N ALA A 377 36.80 32.09 1.86
CA ALA A 377 36.36 31.26 0.76
C ALA A 377 34.99 31.70 0.25
N LYS A 378 34.80 31.61 -1.06
CA LYS A 378 33.51 31.92 -1.65
C LYS A 378 32.55 30.77 -1.35
N HIS A 379 31.45 31.12 -0.70
CA HIS A 379 30.39 30.19 -0.35
C HIS A 379 29.13 30.55 -1.13
N GLU A 380 28.46 29.55 -1.70
CA GLU A 380 27.19 29.72 -2.39
C GLU A 380 26.14 28.77 -1.81
N GLU A 381 24.90 29.23 -1.81
CA GLU A 381 23.77 28.39 -1.46
C GLU A 381 23.54 27.37 -2.56
N MET A 382 23.66 26.08 -2.21
CA MET A 382 23.38 24.99 -3.13
C MET A 382 21.86 24.88 -3.32
N LYS A 383 21.39 25.27 -4.50
CA LYS A 383 19.98 25.08 -4.89
C LYS A 383 19.68 23.58 -5.07
N ARG A 384 18.70 23.09 -4.33
CA ARG A 384 18.19 21.71 -4.43
C ARG A 384 16.85 21.70 -5.18
N ASN A 385 16.57 20.66 -5.95
CA ASN A 385 15.32 20.54 -6.71
C ASN A 385 14.17 19.99 -5.87
N ILE A 386 14.47 19.39 -4.72
CA ILE A 386 13.48 18.96 -3.73
C ILE A 386 12.74 20.16 -3.15
N LYS A 387 11.44 20.00 -2.91
CA LYS A 387 10.52 21.01 -2.38
C LYS A 387 9.88 20.49 -1.10
N THR A 388 9.36 21.40 -0.29
CA THR A 388 8.55 21.08 0.89
C THR A 388 7.16 20.60 0.44
N THR A 389 7.04 19.31 0.16
CA THR A 389 5.80 18.68 -0.32
C THR A 389 5.80 17.17 -0.05
N PHE A 390 4.71 16.50 -0.39
CA PHE A 390 4.61 15.05 -0.42
C PHE A 390 5.27 14.45 -1.66
N TYR A 391 5.97 13.34 -1.44
CA TYR A 391 6.48 12.45 -2.47
C TYR A 391 6.05 11.02 -2.17
N GLU A 392 5.67 10.28 -3.20
CA GLU A 392 5.28 8.88 -3.09
C GLU A 392 6.08 7.98 -4.03
N VAL A 393 6.09 6.68 -3.72
CA VAL A 393 6.63 5.68 -4.63
C VAL A 393 5.80 5.61 -5.93
N PRO A 394 6.41 5.20 -7.06
CA PRO A 394 5.70 5.05 -8.33
C PRO A 394 4.63 3.95 -8.26
N VAL A 395 3.70 3.97 -9.21
CA VAL A 395 2.56 3.03 -9.31
C VAL A 395 3.02 1.57 -9.27
N CYS A 396 4.12 1.23 -9.97
CA CYS A 396 4.67 -0.13 -9.98
C CYS A 396 5.15 -0.62 -8.60
N ALA A 397 5.50 0.29 -7.69
CA ALA A 397 6.03 0.00 -6.36
C ALA A 397 4.99 0.14 -5.24
N ARG A 398 3.83 0.74 -5.53
CA ARG A 398 2.79 1.04 -4.54
C ARG A 398 2.21 -0.24 -3.94
N ARG A 399 2.07 -0.26 -2.61
CA ARG A 399 1.45 -1.37 -1.87
C ARG A 399 -0.07 -1.17 -1.87
N HIS A 400 -0.82 -2.25 -1.68
CA HIS A 400 -2.28 -2.24 -1.74
C HIS A 400 -2.95 -1.22 -0.82
N LEU A 401 -2.43 -1.04 0.41
CA LEU A 401 -3.03 -0.16 1.41
C LEU A 401 -2.57 1.31 1.29
N SER A 402 -1.42 1.57 0.66
CA SER A 402 -0.84 2.91 0.59
C SER A 402 -1.76 3.86 -0.18
N LYS A 403 -2.29 4.89 0.49
CA LYS A 403 -3.13 5.92 -0.13
C LYS A 403 -2.29 6.76 -1.10
N PRO A 404 -2.61 6.73 -2.41
CA PRO A 404 -1.88 7.53 -3.40
C PRO A 404 -2.15 9.02 -3.21
N LEU A 405 -1.17 9.88 -3.51
CA LEU A 405 -1.26 11.33 -3.29
C LEU A 405 -2.46 11.97 -3.99
N LYS A 406 -2.86 11.46 -5.16
CA LYS A 406 -4.07 11.93 -5.85
C LYS A 406 -5.32 11.86 -4.96
N ARG A 407 -5.45 10.84 -4.11
CA ARG A 407 -6.57 10.69 -3.17
C ARG A 407 -6.41 11.50 -1.88
N ILE A 408 -5.23 12.03 -1.60
CA ILE A 408 -5.00 12.92 -0.45
C ILE A 408 -5.44 14.34 -0.83
N ASN A 409 -5.08 14.77 -2.04
CA ASN A 409 -5.36 16.13 -2.52
C ASN A 409 -6.83 16.35 -2.93
N HIS A 410 -7.62 15.30 -3.14
CA HIS A 410 -9.07 15.42 -3.40
C HIS A 410 -9.90 15.77 -2.15
N ASN A 411 -9.32 15.71 -0.94
CA ASN A 411 -10.00 16.13 0.29
C ASN A 411 -9.78 17.62 0.63
N HIS A 412 -9.23 18.40 -0.32
CA HIS A 412 -8.93 19.82 -0.16
C HIS A 412 -9.49 20.72 -1.27
N PHE A 413 -10.59 20.31 -1.93
CA PHE A 413 -11.38 21.19 -2.80
C PHE A 413 -12.85 21.20 -2.39
#